data_AF-A0A965R0T2-F1
#
_entry.id   AF-A0A965R0T2-F1
#
_cell.length_a   1.000
_cell.length_b   1.000
_cell.length_c   1.000
_cell.angle_alpha   90.00
_cell.angle_beta   90.00
_cell.angle_gamma   90.00
#
_symmetry.space_group_name_H-M   'P 1'
#
loop_
_entity.id
_entity.type
_entity.pdbx_description
1 polymer ?
#
loop_
_entity_poly.entity_id
_entity_poly.type
_entity_poly.pdbx_seq_one_letter_code
_entity_poly.pdbx_strand_id
1 'polypeptide(L)'
;MKTKDSAPPLAAAKTLVIAEKPSVAQDIVRALTPVSGKFDKHDEHFENAQYVVSSAVGHLVEIQAPEAFDVKRGKWSFAHLPVIPPHFDLKPVDKTKTRLNAVVKLAKRKDVDQLINACDAGREGELIFRLIEQYAGGAKPLGKPVRRLWLQSMTPQAIRDGFDHLRSNAQMQPLADAARCRSEADWLVGINGTRAMTAFNSRDGGFFLTTVGRVQTPTLSVVVEREEQIRKFISRDYFEIHAEFGAQAGSYAAKWFDPTHRKDLDDAEKKEDRLWSQADAQAIADAVRGKPASV
;
A
#
# COMPACT_ATOMS: atom_id res chain seq x y z
N MET A 1 -53.47 -5.48 -43.24
CA MET A 1 -53.17 -4.55 -42.14
C MET A 1 -52.26 -5.30 -41.17
N LYS A 2 -50.93 -5.14 -41.32
CA LYS A 2 -49.94 -5.82 -40.46
C LYS A 2 -49.85 -5.06 -39.15
N THR A 3 -50.16 -5.75 -38.05
CA THR A 3 -50.02 -5.25 -36.67
C THR A 3 -48.56 -4.91 -36.41
N LYS A 4 -48.29 -3.66 -36.02
CA LYS A 4 -46.98 -3.22 -35.54
C LYS A 4 -46.62 -4.02 -34.29
N ASP A 5 -45.53 -4.76 -34.36
CA ASP A 5 -44.84 -5.31 -33.19
C ASP A 5 -44.53 -4.18 -32.22
N SER A 6 -45.14 -4.25 -31.03
CA SER A 6 -44.78 -3.42 -29.90
C SER A 6 -43.36 -3.77 -29.48
N ALA A 7 -42.47 -2.77 -29.46
CA ALA A 7 -41.12 -2.93 -28.94
C ALA A 7 -41.16 -3.52 -27.51
N PRO A 8 -40.25 -4.45 -27.17
CA PRO A 8 -40.22 -5.03 -25.84
C PRO A 8 -40.04 -3.94 -24.78
N PRO A 9 -40.66 -4.06 -23.60
CA PRO A 9 -40.51 -3.07 -22.53
C PRO A 9 -39.03 -2.91 -22.20
N LEU A 10 -38.58 -1.65 -22.07
CA LEU A 10 -37.23 -1.31 -21.64
C LEU A 10 -36.98 -2.05 -20.32
N ALA A 11 -35.99 -2.95 -20.28
CA ALA A 11 -35.61 -3.62 -19.05
C ALA A 11 -35.36 -2.57 -17.96
N ALA A 12 -35.88 -2.78 -16.75
CA ALA A 12 -35.67 -1.86 -15.63
C ALA A 12 -34.16 -1.64 -15.42
N ALA A 13 -33.77 -0.38 -15.31
CA ALA A 13 -32.36 -0.01 -15.22
C ALA A 13 -31.73 -0.54 -13.91
N LYS A 14 -30.50 -1.06 -14.02
CA LYS A 14 -29.77 -1.71 -12.94
C LYS A 14 -28.48 -0.97 -12.62
N THR A 15 -28.04 -1.09 -11.37
CA THR A 15 -26.74 -0.60 -10.93
C THR A 15 -25.74 -1.74 -10.82
N LEU A 16 -24.57 -1.59 -11.46
CA LEU A 16 -23.46 -2.52 -11.31
C LEU A 16 -22.59 -2.13 -10.12
N VAL A 17 -22.50 -3.00 -9.12
CA VAL A 17 -21.62 -2.89 -7.96
C VAL A 17 -20.36 -3.71 -8.23
N ILE A 18 -19.18 -3.05 -8.18
CA ILE A 18 -17.88 -3.71 -8.36
C ILE A 18 -17.13 -3.67 -7.03
N ALA A 19 -17.02 -4.82 -6.37
CA ALA A 19 -16.18 -5.01 -5.19
C ALA A 19 -14.73 -5.34 -5.57
N GLU A 20 -13.79 -5.25 -4.64
CA GLU A 20 -12.38 -5.60 -4.89
C GLU A 20 -12.12 -7.11 -4.98
N LYS A 21 -12.89 -7.89 -4.21
CA LYS A 21 -12.69 -9.34 -4.05
C LYS A 21 -14.03 -10.08 -3.89
N PRO A 22 -14.11 -11.38 -4.25
CA PRO A 22 -15.37 -12.12 -4.26
C PRO A 22 -16.07 -12.19 -2.91
N SER A 23 -15.32 -12.26 -1.79
CA SER A 23 -15.90 -12.31 -0.46
C SER A 23 -16.69 -11.03 -0.13
N VAL A 24 -16.18 -9.86 -0.49
CA VAL A 24 -16.87 -8.58 -0.28
C VAL A 24 -18.15 -8.49 -1.13
N ALA A 25 -18.11 -8.97 -2.39
CA ALA A 25 -19.31 -9.05 -3.22
C ALA A 25 -20.39 -9.95 -2.58
N GLN A 26 -20.00 -11.09 -1.99
CA GLN A 26 -20.93 -11.96 -1.27
C GLN A 26 -21.51 -11.31 -0.01
N ASP A 27 -20.69 -10.57 0.74
CA ASP A 27 -21.13 -9.83 1.92
C ASP A 27 -22.15 -8.74 1.54
N ILE A 28 -21.92 -8.02 0.45
CA ILE A 28 -22.86 -7.04 -0.11
C ILE A 28 -24.19 -7.70 -0.48
N VAL A 29 -24.14 -8.80 -1.23
CA VAL A 29 -25.35 -9.55 -1.63
C VAL A 29 -26.13 -10.02 -0.41
N ARG A 30 -25.45 -10.58 0.60
CA ARG A 30 -26.07 -11.04 1.84
C ARG A 30 -26.71 -9.88 2.62
N ALA A 31 -26.05 -8.73 2.69
CA ALA A 31 -26.55 -7.56 3.40
C ALA A 31 -27.75 -6.90 2.72
N LEU A 32 -27.80 -6.91 1.39
CA LEU A 32 -28.87 -6.32 0.59
C LEU A 32 -30.06 -7.25 0.36
N THR A 33 -29.87 -8.58 0.42
CA THR A 33 -30.97 -9.54 0.17
C THR A 33 -32.24 -9.24 0.98
N PRO A 34 -32.19 -8.90 2.29
CA PRO A 34 -33.39 -8.58 3.06
C PRO A 34 -34.15 -7.32 2.63
N VAL A 35 -33.51 -6.39 1.92
CA VAL A 35 -34.07 -5.06 1.59
C VAL A 35 -34.27 -4.83 0.10
N SER A 36 -33.52 -5.53 -0.75
CA SER A 36 -33.52 -5.39 -2.21
C SER A 36 -33.99 -6.66 -2.93
N GLY A 37 -34.34 -7.71 -2.17
CA GLY A 37 -34.81 -8.98 -2.70
C GLY A 37 -33.68 -9.96 -3.02
N LYS A 38 -34.07 -11.21 -3.29
CA LYS A 38 -33.15 -12.32 -3.57
C LYS A 38 -32.31 -12.04 -4.82
N PHE A 39 -31.03 -12.38 -4.72
CA PHE A 39 -30.11 -12.39 -5.85
C PHE A 39 -30.00 -13.79 -6.45
N ASP A 40 -30.12 -13.88 -7.77
CA ASP A 40 -29.76 -15.05 -8.55
C ASP A 40 -28.24 -15.10 -8.72
N LYS A 41 -27.68 -16.30 -8.51
CA LYS A 41 -26.25 -16.53 -8.65
C LYS A 41 -25.94 -16.93 -10.08
N HIS A 42 -25.01 -16.21 -10.70
CA HIS A 42 -24.39 -16.57 -11.97
C HIS A 42 -22.92 -16.90 -11.76
N ASP A 43 -22.23 -17.34 -12.82
CA ASP A 43 -20.83 -17.76 -12.74
C ASP A 43 -19.91 -16.61 -12.27
N GLU A 44 -20.16 -15.39 -12.75
CA GLU A 44 -19.25 -14.25 -12.57
C GLU A 44 -19.83 -13.12 -11.70
N HIS A 45 -21.12 -13.19 -11.34
CA HIS A 45 -21.84 -12.13 -10.62
C HIS A 45 -23.11 -12.65 -9.94
N PHE A 46 -23.70 -11.81 -9.10
CA PHE A 46 -25.02 -11.98 -8.52
C PHE A 46 -25.94 -10.92 -9.10
N GLU A 47 -27.21 -11.25 -9.33
CA GLU A 47 -28.14 -10.34 -10.00
C GLU A 47 -29.53 -10.39 -9.40
N ASN A 48 -30.17 -9.23 -9.24
CA ASN A 48 -31.60 -9.14 -8.97
C ASN A 48 -32.22 -8.06 -9.87
N ALA A 49 -33.43 -7.59 -9.53
CA ALA A 49 -34.12 -6.57 -10.30
C ALA A 49 -33.40 -5.20 -10.32
N GLN A 50 -32.61 -4.88 -9.28
CA GLN A 50 -32.00 -3.56 -9.08
C GLN A 50 -30.48 -3.55 -9.28
N TYR A 51 -29.80 -4.64 -8.89
CA TYR A 51 -28.36 -4.70 -8.77
C TYR A 51 -27.77 -5.86 -9.56
N VAL A 52 -26.60 -5.59 -10.15
CA VAL A 52 -25.64 -6.59 -10.61
C VAL A 52 -24.43 -6.45 -9.70
N VAL A 53 -24.09 -7.45 -8.90
CA VAL A 53 -22.95 -7.40 -7.98
C VAL A 53 -21.86 -8.34 -8.48
N SER A 54 -20.70 -7.79 -8.81
CA SER A 54 -19.52 -8.55 -9.20
C SER A 54 -18.30 -8.07 -8.41
N SER A 55 -17.18 -8.73 -8.59
CA SER A 55 -15.93 -8.34 -7.98
C SER A 55 -14.80 -8.35 -9.00
N ALA A 56 -13.83 -7.47 -8.77
CA ALA A 56 -12.48 -7.68 -9.21
C ALA A 56 -11.82 -8.84 -8.42
N VAL A 57 -10.53 -9.04 -8.67
CA VAL A 57 -9.64 -9.92 -7.89
C VAL A 57 -8.32 -9.19 -7.69
N GLY A 58 -8.40 -8.00 -7.08
CA GLY A 58 -7.31 -7.02 -7.10
C GLY A 58 -7.20 -6.30 -8.45
N HIS A 59 -5.99 -5.89 -8.81
CA HIS A 59 -5.72 -5.23 -10.10
C HIS A 59 -5.98 -6.18 -11.28
N LEU A 60 -6.86 -5.76 -12.19
CA LEU A 60 -7.17 -6.47 -13.44
C LEU A 60 -6.43 -5.88 -14.64
N VAL A 61 -5.97 -4.65 -14.49
CA VAL A 61 -5.23 -3.86 -15.47
C VAL A 61 -4.13 -3.10 -14.74
N GLU A 62 -3.03 -2.88 -15.45
CA GLU A 62 -1.88 -2.12 -14.98
C GLU A 62 -1.60 -0.96 -15.95
N ILE A 63 -0.98 0.10 -15.45
CA ILE A 63 -0.50 1.17 -16.32
C ILE A 63 0.75 0.71 -17.07
N GLN A 64 0.90 1.15 -18.32
CA GLN A 64 2.10 0.95 -19.12
C GLN A 64 2.41 2.20 -19.94
N ALA A 65 3.67 2.39 -20.31
CA ALA A 65 3.99 3.33 -21.37
C ALA A 65 3.36 2.85 -22.69
N PRO A 66 2.88 3.76 -23.55
CA PRO A 66 2.45 3.41 -24.89
C PRO A 66 3.62 2.77 -25.66
N GLU A 67 3.31 1.84 -26.57
CA GLU A 67 4.33 1.02 -27.24
C GLU A 67 5.43 1.86 -27.92
N ALA A 68 5.07 3.02 -28.48
CA ALA A 68 6.01 3.95 -29.11
C ALA A 68 7.05 4.56 -28.15
N PHE A 69 6.74 4.59 -26.85
CA PHE A 69 7.62 5.12 -25.80
C PHE A 69 8.26 4.00 -24.96
N ASP A 70 7.91 2.73 -25.17
CA ASP A 70 8.48 1.63 -24.41
C ASP A 70 9.86 1.21 -24.95
N VAL A 71 10.86 1.29 -24.08
CA VAL A 71 12.21 0.82 -24.38
C VAL A 71 12.32 -0.68 -24.09
N LYS A 72 12.25 -1.47 -25.15
CA LYS A 72 12.33 -2.94 -25.09
C LYS A 72 13.60 -3.44 -24.40
N ARG A 73 13.47 -4.58 -23.71
CA ARG A 73 14.57 -5.29 -23.04
C ARG A 73 15.73 -5.53 -24.02
N GLY A 74 16.95 -5.24 -23.60
CA GLY A 74 18.17 -5.32 -24.43
C GLY A 74 18.62 -4.00 -25.07
N LYS A 75 17.78 -2.96 -25.04
CA LYS A 75 18.15 -1.58 -25.44
C LYS A 75 18.27 -0.62 -24.26
N TRP A 76 18.40 -1.16 -23.05
CA TRP A 76 18.51 -0.34 -21.84
C TRP A 76 19.87 0.32 -21.81
N SER A 77 19.91 1.59 -22.20
CA SER A 77 21.09 2.44 -22.16
C SER A 77 20.69 3.82 -21.68
N PHE A 78 21.64 4.57 -21.12
CA PHE A 78 21.43 5.94 -20.66
C PHE A 78 20.93 6.87 -21.78
N ALA A 79 21.20 6.57 -23.05
CA ALA A 79 20.72 7.37 -24.19
C ALA A 79 19.19 7.34 -24.36
N HIS A 80 18.50 6.34 -23.82
CA HIS A 80 17.05 6.18 -23.93
C HIS A 80 16.33 6.45 -22.59
N LEU A 81 17.03 7.01 -21.60
CA LEU A 81 16.49 7.33 -20.28
C LEU A 81 16.57 8.85 -20.02
N PRO A 82 15.60 9.42 -19.30
CA PRO A 82 14.43 8.77 -18.73
C PRO A 82 13.30 8.55 -19.77
N VAL A 83 12.57 7.46 -19.62
CA VAL A 83 11.27 7.23 -20.27
C VAL A 83 10.20 7.99 -19.50
N ILE A 84 9.67 9.03 -20.12
CA ILE A 84 8.57 9.84 -19.61
C ILE A 84 7.50 9.89 -20.70
N PRO A 85 6.48 9.00 -20.67
CA PRO A 85 5.46 9.00 -21.70
C PRO A 85 4.49 10.19 -21.51
N PRO A 86 3.87 10.70 -22.58
CA PRO A 86 2.89 11.80 -22.48
C PRO A 86 1.58 11.37 -21.81
N HIS A 87 1.30 10.06 -21.77
CA HIS A 87 0.18 9.44 -21.07
C HIS A 87 0.51 7.97 -20.80
N PHE A 88 -0.27 7.33 -19.94
CA PHE A 88 -0.19 5.89 -19.69
C PHE A 88 -1.35 5.14 -20.34
N ASP A 89 -1.02 4.07 -21.05
CA ASP A 89 -1.98 3.07 -21.53
C ASP A 89 -2.31 2.08 -20.42
N LEU A 90 -3.38 1.31 -20.61
CA LEU A 90 -3.78 0.23 -19.71
C LEU A 90 -3.52 -1.13 -20.35
N LYS A 91 -2.81 -1.98 -19.62
CA LYS A 91 -2.51 -3.36 -20.00
C LYS A 91 -3.30 -4.33 -19.12
N PRO A 92 -4.08 -5.25 -19.70
CA PRO A 92 -4.65 -6.37 -18.93
C PRO A 92 -3.58 -7.20 -18.24
N VAL A 93 -3.83 -7.58 -16.99
CA VAL A 93 -3.01 -8.57 -16.30
C VAL A 93 -3.37 -9.96 -16.84
N ASP A 94 -2.38 -10.66 -17.41
CA ASP A 94 -2.62 -11.92 -18.13
C ASP A 94 -3.35 -12.97 -17.28
N LYS A 95 -2.97 -13.09 -15.99
CA LYS A 95 -3.56 -14.06 -15.05
C LYS A 95 -5.04 -13.82 -14.74
N THR A 96 -5.52 -12.58 -14.85
CA THR A 96 -6.87 -12.17 -14.44
C THR A 96 -7.71 -11.66 -15.61
N LYS A 97 -7.25 -11.88 -16.85
CA LYS A 97 -7.91 -11.43 -18.09
C LYS A 97 -9.34 -11.92 -18.25
N THR A 98 -9.64 -13.17 -17.86
CA THR A 98 -11.02 -13.70 -17.89
C THR A 98 -11.95 -12.89 -16.98
N ARG A 99 -11.49 -12.55 -15.78
CA ARG A 99 -12.25 -11.74 -14.82
C ARG A 99 -12.43 -10.30 -15.33
N LEU A 100 -11.38 -9.71 -15.91
CA LEU A 100 -11.48 -8.39 -16.56
C LEU A 100 -12.57 -8.39 -17.63
N ASN A 101 -12.57 -9.38 -18.53
CA ASN A 101 -13.57 -9.49 -19.58
C ASN A 101 -14.99 -9.62 -19.03
N ALA A 102 -15.18 -10.39 -17.96
CA ALA A 102 -16.47 -10.53 -17.30
C ALA A 102 -16.97 -9.19 -16.73
N VAL A 103 -16.14 -8.49 -15.96
CA VAL A 103 -16.50 -7.19 -15.35
C VAL A 103 -16.76 -6.14 -16.42
N VAL A 104 -15.92 -6.06 -17.47
CA VAL A 104 -16.10 -5.14 -18.59
C VAL A 104 -17.39 -5.43 -19.36
N LYS A 105 -17.72 -6.71 -19.58
CA LYS A 105 -18.98 -7.11 -20.22
C LYS A 105 -20.18 -6.64 -19.41
N LEU A 106 -20.16 -6.82 -18.09
CA LEU A 106 -21.22 -6.33 -17.19
C LEU A 106 -21.31 -4.81 -17.22
N ALA A 107 -20.17 -4.12 -17.15
CA ALA A 107 -20.11 -2.66 -17.19
C ALA A 107 -20.65 -2.08 -18.50
N LYS A 108 -20.57 -2.81 -19.62
CA LYS A 108 -21.07 -2.40 -20.94
C LYS A 108 -22.52 -2.79 -21.24
N ARG A 109 -23.18 -3.52 -20.35
CA ARG A 109 -24.60 -3.91 -20.52
C ARG A 109 -25.48 -2.68 -20.73
N LYS A 110 -26.51 -2.80 -21.59
CA LYS A 110 -27.45 -1.72 -21.92
C LYS A 110 -28.44 -1.43 -20.79
N ASP A 111 -28.77 -2.44 -20.00
CA ASP A 111 -29.66 -2.33 -18.83
C ASP A 111 -28.92 -1.87 -17.57
N VAL A 112 -27.60 -1.71 -17.62
CA VAL A 112 -26.84 -1.09 -16.52
C VAL A 112 -26.68 0.39 -16.84
N ASP A 113 -27.18 1.29 -16.00
CA ASP A 113 -27.06 2.74 -16.21
C ASP A 113 -26.08 3.40 -15.24
N GLN A 114 -25.88 2.82 -14.07
CA GLN A 114 -25.00 3.34 -13.00
C GLN A 114 -23.96 2.31 -12.54
N LEU A 115 -22.81 2.80 -12.08
CA LEU A 115 -21.78 2.01 -11.41
C LEU A 115 -21.62 2.42 -9.95
N ILE A 116 -21.38 1.44 -9.07
CA ILE A 116 -20.94 1.63 -7.70
C ILE A 116 -19.55 1.03 -7.52
N ASN A 117 -18.58 1.89 -7.16
CA ASN A 117 -17.29 1.46 -6.67
C ASN A 117 -17.44 0.98 -5.22
N ALA A 118 -17.31 -0.34 -5.01
CA ALA A 118 -17.32 -1.00 -3.72
C ALA A 118 -15.98 -1.66 -3.36
N CYS A 119 -14.88 -1.22 -3.97
CA CYS A 119 -13.53 -1.64 -3.58
C CYS A 119 -13.14 -1.09 -2.20
N ASP A 120 -12.06 -1.60 -1.59
CA ASP A 120 -11.70 -1.25 -0.21
C ASP A 120 -11.54 0.28 -0.05
N ALA A 121 -11.88 0.80 1.14
CA ALA A 121 -11.94 2.24 1.43
C ALA A 121 -10.54 2.87 1.54
N GLY A 122 -9.91 3.10 0.39
CA GLY A 122 -8.57 3.67 0.30
C GLY A 122 -8.14 3.98 -1.14
N ARG A 123 -6.91 4.48 -1.28
CA ARG A 123 -6.34 4.85 -2.59
C ARG A 123 -6.28 3.68 -3.57
N GLU A 124 -5.83 2.51 -3.11
CA GLU A 124 -5.71 1.33 -3.97
C GLU A 124 -7.07 0.86 -4.49
N GLY A 125 -8.08 0.78 -3.62
CA GLY A 125 -9.43 0.41 -4.03
C GLY A 125 -10.05 1.43 -5.00
N GLU A 126 -9.81 2.73 -4.80
CA GLU A 126 -10.21 3.75 -5.79
C GLU A 126 -9.50 3.52 -7.13
N LEU A 127 -8.19 3.29 -7.13
CA LEU A 127 -7.42 3.07 -8.36
C LEU A 127 -7.90 1.83 -9.12
N ILE A 128 -8.09 0.69 -8.46
CA ILE A 128 -8.55 -0.56 -9.08
C ILE A 128 -9.84 -0.32 -9.89
N PHE A 129 -10.84 0.30 -9.26
CA PHE A 129 -12.11 0.58 -9.93
C PHE A 129 -11.91 1.54 -11.12
N ARG A 130 -11.14 2.62 -10.94
CA ARG A 130 -10.94 3.63 -11.97
C ARG A 130 -10.23 3.09 -13.20
N LEU A 131 -9.23 2.22 -13.02
CA LEU A 131 -8.55 1.61 -14.15
C LEU A 131 -9.47 0.63 -14.90
N ILE A 132 -10.31 -0.13 -14.18
CA ILE A 132 -11.33 -1.00 -14.80
C ILE A 132 -12.36 -0.16 -15.58
N GLU A 133 -12.86 0.92 -14.98
CA GLU A 133 -13.79 1.86 -15.61
C GLU A 133 -13.20 2.48 -16.88
N GLN A 134 -11.98 3.00 -16.79
CA GLN A 134 -11.25 3.57 -17.93
C GLN A 134 -11.05 2.53 -19.04
N TYR A 135 -10.62 1.31 -18.67
CA TYR A 135 -10.44 0.22 -19.63
C TYR A 135 -11.77 -0.20 -20.29
N ALA A 136 -12.87 -0.22 -19.53
CA ALA A 136 -14.18 -0.50 -20.07
C ALA A 136 -14.63 0.58 -21.07
N GLY A 137 -14.38 1.86 -20.79
CA GLY A 137 -14.67 2.96 -21.72
C GLY A 137 -13.83 2.90 -23.01
N GLY A 138 -12.57 2.51 -22.90
CA GLY A 138 -11.62 2.53 -24.02
C GLY A 138 -11.28 3.97 -24.43
N ALA A 139 -11.49 4.32 -25.70
CA ALA A 139 -11.15 5.65 -26.21
C ALA A 139 -12.07 6.78 -25.72
N LYS A 140 -13.24 6.44 -25.15
CA LYS A 140 -14.18 7.40 -24.56
C LYS A 140 -14.56 6.93 -23.16
N PRO A 141 -14.92 7.82 -22.24
CA PRO A 141 -15.47 7.41 -20.95
C PRO A 141 -16.69 6.50 -21.16
N LEU A 142 -16.88 5.53 -20.26
CA LEU A 142 -18.04 4.63 -20.31
C LEU A 142 -19.38 5.41 -20.24
N GLY A 143 -19.35 6.62 -19.67
CA GLY A 143 -20.48 7.56 -19.66
C GLY A 143 -21.55 7.23 -18.62
N LYS A 144 -21.31 6.24 -17.76
CA LYS A 144 -22.23 5.83 -16.69
C LYS A 144 -21.89 6.59 -15.40
N PRO A 145 -22.87 7.15 -14.68
CA PRO A 145 -22.62 7.78 -13.39
C PRO A 145 -21.94 6.80 -12.42
N VAL A 146 -20.96 7.31 -11.67
CA VAL A 146 -20.24 6.55 -10.65
C VAL A 146 -20.61 7.07 -9.27
N ARG A 147 -20.94 6.14 -8.38
CA ARG A 147 -21.07 6.37 -6.94
C ARG A 147 -20.05 5.53 -6.18
N ARG A 148 -19.70 5.95 -4.97
CA ARG A 148 -18.72 5.25 -4.13
C ARG A 148 -19.37 4.76 -2.85
N LEU A 149 -19.32 3.44 -2.66
CA LEU A 149 -19.62 2.81 -1.39
C LEU A 149 -18.37 2.87 -0.51
N TRP A 150 -18.47 3.53 0.65
CA TRP A 150 -17.35 3.73 1.57
C TRP A 150 -17.57 2.97 2.87
N LEU A 151 -16.97 1.78 2.99
CA LEU A 151 -17.15 0.90 4.14
C LEU A 151 -15.93 0.92 5.06
N GLN A 152 -16.15 1.20 6.34
CA GLN A 152 -15.17 0.99 7.41
C GLN A 152 -15.41 -0.32 8.18
N SER A 153 -16.54 -0.98 7.91
CA SER A 153 -16.98 -2.22 8.54
C SER A 153 -17.78 -3.06 7.55
N MET A 154 -17.67 -4.38 7.65
CA MET A 154 -18.36 -5.34 6.78
C MET A 154 -19.60 -5.96 7.44
N THR A 155 -20.10 -5.36 8.54
CA THR A 155 -21.38 -5.83 9.11
C THR A 155 -22.53 -5.56 8.14
N PRO A 156 -23.58 -6.40 8.11
CA PRO A 156 -24.72 -6.18 7.22
C PRO A 156 -25.38 -4.80 7.39
N GLN A 157 -25.42 -4.28 8.62
CA GLN A 157 -25.96 -2.95 8.88
C GLN A 157 -25.08 -1.85 8.28
N ALA A 158 -23.76 -1.88 8.52
CA ALA A 158 -22.85 -0.90 7.96
C ALA A 158 -22.85 -0.89 6.43
N ILE A 159 -23.03 -2.05 5.80
CA ILE A 159 -23.19 -2.14 4.34
C ILE A 159 -24.47 -1.42 3.89
N ARG A 160 -25.62 -1.71 4.51
CA ARG A 160 -26.89 -1.05 4.18
C ARG A 160 -26.81 0.46 4.37
N ASP A 161 -26.31 0.91 5.52
CA ASP A 161 -26.12 2.33 5.82
C ASP A 161 -25.19 2.99 4.77
N GLY A 162 -24.16 2.27 4.29
CA GLY A 162 -23.28 2.74 3.24
C GLY A 162 -23.96 2.89 1.88
N PHE A 163 -24.92 2.02 1.54
CA PHE A 163 -25.73 2.16 0.33
C PHE A 163 -26.70 3.35 0.40
N ASP A 164 -27.18 3.70 1.60
CA ASP A 164 -28.01 4.88 1.81
C ASP A 164 -27.19 6.19 1.71
N HIS A 165 -25.87 6.12 1.94
CA HIS A 165 -24.95 7.28 1.99
C HIS A 165 -23.81 7.21 0.98
N LEU A 166 -24.10 6.79 -0.25
CA LEU A 166 -23.11 6.71 -1.33
C LEU A 166 -22.48 8.07 -1.63
N ARG A 167 -21.15 8.12 -1.67
CA ARG A 167 -20.42 9.34 -2.05
C ARG A 167 -20.46 9.55 -3.57
N SER A 168 -20.46 10.81 -3.98
CA SER A 168 -20.46 11.21 -5.40
C SER A 168 -19.08 11.07 -6.04
N ASN A 169 -19.04 11.00 -7.37
CA ASN A 169 -17.79 11.01 -8.14
C ASN A 169 -16.91 12.24 -7.80
N ALA A 170 -17.52 13.42 -7.68
CA ALA A 170 -16.81 14.66 -7.37
C ALA A 170 -16.11 14.62 -6.00
N GLN A 171 -16.76 14.06 -4.98
CA GLN A 171 -16.15 13.88 -3.65
C GLN A 171 -14.94 12.95 -3.67
N MET A 172 -14.90 12.01 -4.63
CA MET A 172 -13.83 11.03 -4.73
C MET A 172 -12.68 11.48 -5.63
N GLN A 173 -12.83 12.57 -6.39
CA GLN A 173 -11.81 13.02 -7.35
C GLN A 173 -10.43 13.24 -6.71
N PRO A 174 -10.29 13.91 -5.54
CA PRO A 174 -8.98 14.08 -4.92
C PRO A 174 -8.29 12.74 -4.54
N LEU A 175 -9.08 11.74 -4.15
CA LEU A 175 -8.55 10.41 -3.82
C LEU A 175 -8.10 9.68 -5.10
N ALA A 176 -8.90 9.77 -6.17
CA ALA A 176 -8.59 9.19 -7.47
C ALA A 176 -7.30 9.80 -8.05
N ASP A 177 -7.16 11.13 -8.01
CA ASP A 177 -5.96 11.84 -8.46
C ASP A 177 -4.74 11.42 -7.63
N ALA A 178 -4.86 11.40 -6.30
CA ALA A 178 -3.76 10.98 -5.42
C ALA A 178 -3.32 9.52 -5.67
N ALA A 179 -4.27 8.62 -5.94
CA ALA A 179 -3.96 7.23 -6.25
C ALA A 179 -3.30 7.08 -7.62
N ARG A 180 -3.79 7.80 -8.63
CA ARG A 180 -3.24 7.82 -9.98
C ARG A 180 -1.82 8.40 -10.01
N CYS A 181 -1.61 9.57 -9.40
CA CYS A 181 -0.30 10.21 -9.31
C CYS A 181 0.72 9.30 -8.62
N ARG A 182 0.32 8.59 -7.55
CA ARG A 182 1.20 7.62 -6.90
C ARG A 182 1.59 6.49 -7.84
N SER A 183 0.61 5.89 -8.52
CA SER A 183 0.85 4.77 -9.46
C SER A 183 1.82 5.18 -10.58
N GLU A 184 1.58 6.33 -11.21
CA GLU A 184 2.43 6.87 -12.28
C GLU A 184 3.83 7.26 -11.77
N ALA A 185 3.94 7.88 -10.59
CA ALA A 185 5.23 8.22 -10.00
C ALA A 185 6.06 6.97 -9.64
N ASP A 186 5.42 5.95 -9.06
CA ASP A 186 6.07 4.69 -8.73
C ASP A 186 6.54 3.97 -10.01
N TRP A 187 5.76 4.03 -11.09
CA TRP A 187 6.18 3.53 -12.41
C TRP A 187 7.38 4.30 -12.97
N LEU A 188 7.33 5.64 -12.97
CA LEU A 188 8.37 6.50 -13.50
C LEU A 188 9.71 6.29 -12.77
N VAL A 189 9.70 6.30 -11.44
CA VAL A 189 10.90 6.06 -10.63
C VAL A 189 11.38 4.63 -10.79
N GLY A 190 10.46 3.66 -10.73
CA GLY A 190 10.78 2.24 -10.77
C GLY A 190 11.41 1.82 -12.09
N ILE A 191 10.76 2.16 -13.21
CA ILE A 191 11.24 1.79 -14.55
C ILE A 191 12.55 2.52 -14.87
N ASN A 192 12.61 3.83 -14.67
CA ASN A 192 13.83 4.58 -15.01
C ASN A 192 15.01 4.20 -14.13
N GLY A 193 14.81 4.12 -12.81
CA GLY A 193 15.86 3.73 -11.88
C GLY A 193 16.35 2.30 -12.12
N THR A 194 15.42 1.34 -12.30
CA THR A 194 15.79 -0.07 -12.52
C THR A 194 16.54 -0.22 -13.84
N ARG A 195 16.08 0.42 -14.93
CA ARG A 195 16.76 0.36 -16.22
C ARG A 195 18.15 1.02 -16.15
N ALA A 196 18.28 2.17 -15.49
CA ALA A 196 19.56 2.86 -15.33
C ALA A 196 20.56 2.02 -14.53
N MET A 197 20.16 1.51 -13.36
CA MET A 197 21.05 0.72 -12.49
C MET A 197 21.38 -0.64 -13.08
N THR A 198 20.42 -1.29 -13.75
CA THR A 198 20.69 -2.54 -14.48
C THR A 198 21.67 -2.31 -15.62
N ALA A 199 21.49 -1.23 -16.40
CA ALA A 199 22.41 -0.88 -17.47
C ALA A 199 23.81 -0.55 -16.93
N PHE A 200 23.91 0.15 -15.79
CA PHE A 200 25.17 0.46 -15.13
C PHE A 200 25.90 -0.81 -14.63
N ASN A 201 25.20 -1.70 -13.92
CA ASN A 201 25.78 -2.92 -13.36
C ASN A 201 26.05 -4.02 -14.39
N SER A 202 25.52 -3.89 -15.60
CA SER A 202 25.74 -4.84 -16.70
C SER A 202 26.76 -4.35 -17.74
N ARG A 203 27.47 -3.24 -17.47
CA ARG A 203 28.42 -2.63 -18.42
C ARG A 203 29.60 -3.53 -18.78
N ASP A 204 30.07 -4.33 -17.83
CA ASP A 204 31.29 -5.15 -17.97
C ASP A 204 30.98 -6.61 -18.36
N GLY A 205 29.75 -6.87 -18.84
CA GLY A 205 29.26 -8.20 -19.23
C GLY A 205 28.25 -8.78 -18.24
N GLY A 206 27.42 -9.72 -18.70
CA GLY A 206 26.31 -10.29 -17.92
C GLY A 206 25.04 -9.42 -17.89
N PHE A 207 23.96 -9.94 -17.30
CA PHE A 207 22.71 -9.19 -17.08
C PHE A 207 22.36 -9.22 -15.59
N PHE A 208 22.61 -8.11 -14.91
CA PHE A 208 22.41 -7.97 -13.46
C PHE A 208 21.23 -7.05 -13.18
N LEU A 209 20.02 -7.64 -13.13
CA LEU A 209 18.81 -6.90 -12.81
C LEU A 209 18.96 -6.24 -11.45
N THR A 210 19.01 -4.91 -11.45
CA THR A 210 19.19 -4.10 -10.25
C THR A 210 17.95 -3.25 -10.06
N THR A 211 17.03 -3.72 -9.22
CA THR A 211 15.75 -3.05 -9.02
C THR A 211 15.93 -1.78 -8.21
N VAL A 212 15.29 -0.71 -8.67
CA VAL A 212 15.18 0.55 -7.96
C VAL A 212 13.70 0.86 -7.78
N GLY A 213 13.35 1.40 -6.63
CA GLY A 213 12.00 1.92 -6.42
C GLY A 213 11.94 2.84 -5.22
N ARG A 214 11.01 3.78 -5.27
CA ARG A 214 10.82 4.81 -4.24
C ARG A 214 10.63 4.26 -2.83
N VAL A 215 10.16 3.02 -2.69
CA VAL A 215 9.97 2.35 -1.39
C VAL A 215 11.06 1.30 -1.13
N GLN A 216 11.28 0.36 -2.06
CA GLN A 216 12.24 -0.72 -1.85
C GLN A 216 13.68 -0.23 -1.62
N THR A 217 14.09 0.83 -2.32
CA THR A 217 15.47 1.32 -2.25
C THR A 217 15.76 2.01 -0.92
N PRO A 218 14.94 2.98 -0.44
CA PRO A 218 15.14 3.54 0.91
C PRO A 218 15.04 2.50 2.03
N THR A 219 14.15 1.52 1.91
CA THR A 219 14.06 0.42 2.89
C THR A 219 15.36 -0.38 2.96
N LEU A 220 15.97 -0.67 1.80
CA LEU A 220 17.28 -1.31 1.74
C LEU A 220 18.37 -0.41 2.35
N SER A 221 18.36 0.89 2.07
CA SER A 221 19.33 1.85 2.62
C SER A 221 19.34 1.84 4.14
N VAL A 222 18.18 1.78 4.82
CA VAL A 222 18.11 1.69 6.30
C VAL A 222 18.85 0.47 6.83
N VAL A 223 18.73 -0.68 6.15
CA VAL A 223 19.41 -1.92 6.56
C VAL A 223 20.92 -1.81 6.31
N VAL A 224 21.33 -1.27 5.16
CA VAL A 224 22.74 -1.07 4.82
C VAL A 224 23.41 -0.10 5.79
N GLU A 225 22.78 1.03 6.10
CA GLU A 225 23.30 2.02 7.06
C GLU A 225 23.48 1.41 8.45
N ARG A 226 22.53 0.60 8.91
CA ARG A 226 22.66 -0.11 10.20
C ARG A 226 23.80 -1.13 10.17
N GLU A 227 23.92 -1.89 9.10
CA GLU A 227 25.00 -2.87 8.95
C GLU A 227 26.38 -2.18 8.92
N GLU A 228 26.49 -1.02 8.27
CA GLU A 228 27.71 -0.23 8.31
C GLU A 228 28.05 0.27 9.72
N GLN A 229 27.05 0.71 10.49
CA GLN A 229 27.26 1.09 11.90
C GLN A 229 27.77 -0.09 12.72
N ILE A 230 27.22 -1.30 12.51
CA ILE A 230 27.66 -2.52 13.19
C ILE A 230 29.10 -2.87 12.79
N ARG A 231 29.44 -2.80 11.50
CA ARG A 231 30.80 -3.10 11.01
C ARG A 231 31.85 -2.11 11.51
N LYS A 232 31.46 -0.84 11.69
CA LYS A 232 32.33 0.22 12.22
C LYS A 232 32.35 0.24 13.75
N PHE A 233 31.48 -0.51 14.42
CA PHE A 233 31.43 -0.55 15.88
C PHE A 233 32.68 -1.22 16.43
N ILE A 234 33.42 -0.46 17.25
CA ILE A 234 34.57 -0.96 18.00
C ILE A 234 34.10 -1.16 19.44
N SER A 235 33.99 -2.43 19.85
CA SER A 235 33.66 -2.76 21.25
C SER A 235 34.73 -2.20 22.18
N ARG A 236 34.29 -1.56 23.26
CA ARG A 236 35.16 -1.00 24.29
C ARG A 236 34.68 -1.48 25.65
N ASP A 237 35.62 -1.91 26.47
CA ASP A 237 35.32 -2.26 27.84
C ASP A 237 35.02 -1.00 28.64
N TYR A 238 34.00 -1.09 29.48
CA TYR A 238 33.72 -0.12 30.52
C TYR A 238 33.27 -0.87 31.77
N PHE A 239 33.41 -0.21 32.90
CA PHE A 239 33.14 -0.76 34.21
C PHE A 239 32.06 0.09 34.86
N GLU A 240 31.11 -0.58 35.50
CA GLU A 240 30.10 0.05 36.35
C GLU A 240 30.35 -0.40 37.79
N ILE A 241 30.10 0.49 38.74
CA ILE A 241 30.16 0.15 40.16
C ILE A 241 28.73 0.03 40.66
N HIS A 242 28.38 -1.18 41.10
CA HIS A 242 27.11 -1.49 41.74
C HIS A 242 27.35 -1.69 43.24
N ALA A 243 26.47 -1.14 44.06
CA ALA A 243 26.52 -1.25 45.51
C ALA A 243 25.17 -1.69 46.06
N GLU A 244 25.19 -2.51 47.11
CA GLU A 244 24.00 -2.93 47.84
C GLU A 244 24.04 -2.33 49.24
N PHE A 245 22.97 -1.62 49.61
CA PHE A 245 22.84 -0.94 50.88
C PHE A 245 21.77 -1.62 51.73
N GLY A 246 22.07 -1.87 53.00
CA GLY A 246 21.06 -2.27 53.97
C GLY A 246 20.20 -1.07 54.38
N ALA A 247 18.88 -1.18 54.24
CA ALA A 247 17.90 -0.21 54.69
C ALA A 247 16.89 -0.89 55.63
N GLN A 248 16.11 -0.11 56.40
CA GLN A 248 15.11 -0.65 57.33
C GLN A 248 14.09 -1.58 56.65
N ALA A 249 13.77 -1.32 55.38
CA ALA A 249 12.80 -2.08 54.59
C ALA A 249 13.41 -3.20 53.72
N GLY A 250 14.71 -3.48 53.83
CA GLY A 250 15.41 -4.49 53.01
C GLY A 250 16.69 -3.95 52.37
N SER A 251 17.17 -4.60 51.31
CA SER A 251 18.35 -4.12 50.57
C SER A 251 17.96 -3.19 49.42
N TYR A 252 18.85 -2.23 49.14
CA TYR A 252 18.71 -1.28 48.04
C TYR A 252 19.93 -1.37 47.13
N ALA A 253 19.72 -1.71 45.86
CA ALA A 253 20.76 -1.67 44.85
C ALA A 253 20.91 -0.25 44.31
N ALA A 254 22.12 0.28 44.35
CA ALA A 254 22.48 1.54 43.71
C ALA A 254 23.62 1.34 42.72
N LYS A 255 23.69 2.26 41.76
CA LYS A 255 24.75 2.33 40.77
C LYS A 255 25.46 3.68 40.91
N TRP A 256 26.78 3.62 40.92
CA TRP A 256 27.61 4.82 40.98
C TRP A 256 27.47 5.64 39.70
N PHE A 257 27.53 6.96 39.85
CA PHE A 257 27.68 7.91 38.75
C PHE A 257 28.71 8.97 39.14
N ASP A 258 29.40 9.52 38.15
CA ASP A 258 30.29 10.66 38.29
C ASP A 258 29.47 11.96 38.39
N PRO A 259 29.41 12.61 39.57
CA PRO A 259 28.63 13.85 39.73
C PRO A 259 29.24 15.04 38.95
N THR A 260 30.46 14.89 38.46
CA THR A 260 31.15 15.91 37.66
C THR A 260 31.03 15.67 36.16
N HIS A 261 30.36 14.58 35.75
CA HIS A 261 30.19 14.22 34.35
C HIS A 261 29.57 15.37 33.54
N ARG A 262 30.13 15.59 32.36
CA ARG A 262 29.55 16.45 31.33
C ARG A 262 29.39 15.63 30.07
N LYS A 263 28.25 15.78 29.42
CA LYS A 263 27.95 15.08 28.16
C LYS A 263 29.04 15.36 27.13
N ASP A 264 29.71 14.31 26.70
CA ASP A 264 30.65 14.37 25.59
C ASP A 264 29.84 14.37 24.27
N LEU A 265 30.08 15.37 23.42
CA LEU A 265 29.37 15.52 22.15
C LEU A 265 29.97 14.64 21.05
N ASP A 266 31.23 14.22 21.22
CA ASP A 266 31.98 13.43 20.24
C ASP A 266 31.96 11.93 20.58
N ASP A 267 31.66 11.56 21.84
CA ASP A 267 31.58 10.16 22.29
C ASP A 267 30.34 9.89 23.15
N ALA A 268 29.27 9.46 22.51
CA ALA A 268 28.00 9.13 23.17
C ALA A 268 28.09 7.96 24.16
N GLU A 269 29.15 7.16 24.10
CA GLU A 269 29.33 6.03 25.02
C GLU A 269 29.94 6.48 26.36
N LYS A 270 30.53 7.69 26.46
CA LYS A 270 30.98 8.29 27.73
C LYS A 270 29.78 8.83 28.50
N LYS A 271 29.19 7.96 29.30
CA LYS A 271 28.09 8.28 30.20
C LYS A 271 28.61 8.50 31.63
N GLU A 272 27.82 9.18 32.45
CA GLU A 272 28.14 9.47 33.86
C GLU A 272 28.42 8.21 34.70
N ASP A 273 27.88 7.08 34.28
CA ASP A 273 27.88 5.83 35.02
C ASP A 273 28.87 4.79 34.47
N ARG A 274 29.77 5.22 33.57
CA ARG A 274 30.75 4.33 32.92
C ARG A 274 32.18 4.79 33.19
N LEU A 275 32.95 3.87 33.74
CA LEU A 275 34.39 4.04 33.96
C LEU A 275 35.17 3.26 32.88
N TRP A 276 36.15 3.90 32.27
CA TRP A 276 36.91 3.30 31.15
C TRP A 276 38.18 2.58 31.58
N SER A 277 38.41 2.50 32.89
CA SER A 277 39.56 1.87 33.53
C SER A 277 39.08 0.98 34.67
N GLN A 278 39.49 -0.28 34.66
CA GLN A 278 39.19 -1.21 35.75
C GLN A 278 39.83 -0.76 37.07
N ALA A 279 41.05 -0.21 37.00
CA ALA A 279 41.78 0.26 38.17
C ALA A 279 41.04 1.41 38.87
N ASP A 280 40.49 2.34 38.09
CA ASP A 280 39.73 3.49 38.63
C ASP A 280 38.43 3.01 39.26
N ALA A 281 37.72 2.09 38.59
CA ALA A 281 36.51 1.47 39.14
C ALA A 281 36.77 0.75 40.46
N GLN A 282 37.87 -0.01 40.54
CA GLN A 282 38.26 -0.73 41.75
C GLN A 282 38.66 0.24 42.88
N ALA A 283 39.41 1.30 42.57
CA ALA A 283 39.83 2.29 43.55
C ALA A 283 38.63 3.01 44.18
N ILE A 284 37.64 3.40 43.37
CA ILE A 284 36.40 4.01 43.87
C ILE A 284 35.62 3.00 44.72
N ALA A 285 35.44 1.77 44.23
CA ALA A 285 34.71 0.73 44.95
C ALA A 285 35.36 0.42 46.32
N ASP A 286 36.69 0.31 46.37
CA ASP A 286 37.43 0.03 47.61
C ASP A 286 37.38 1.21 48.59
N ALA A 287 37.40 2.45 48.10
CA ALA A 287 37.32 3.65 48.93
C ALA A 287 35.99 3.76 49.68
N VAL A 288 34.89 3.31 49.07
CA VAL A 288 33.53 3.39 49.65
C VAL A 288 33.05 2.07 50.27
N ARG A 289 33.79 0.97 50.11
CA ARG A 289 33.38 -0.34 50.64
C ARG A 289 33.19 -0.31 52.16
N GLY A 290 32.01 -0.73 52.60
CA GLY A 290 31.64 -0.78 54.02
C GLY A 290 31.42 0.59 54.67
N LYS A 291 31.40 1.68 53.88
CA LYS A 291 31.06 3.01 54.38
C LYS A 291 29.54 3.19 54.46
N PRO A 292 29.04 3.97 55.43
CA PRO A 292 27.63 4.33 55.48
C PRO A 292 27.28 5.25 54.30
N ALA A 293 26.07 5.12 53.78
CA ALA A 293 25.50 6.06 52.81
C ALA A 293 24.36 6.84 53.45
N SER A 294 24.22 8.10 53.03
CA SER A 294 23.08 8.97 53.37
C SER A 294 22.23 9.18 52.12
N VAL A 295 20.91 9.10 52.30
CA VAL A 295 19.91 9.42 51.27
C VAL A 295 19.28 10.76 51.63
#